data_AF-A0AAW0CUL4-F1
#
_entry.id   AF-A0AAW0CUL4-F1
#
_cell.length_a   1.000
_cell.length_b   1.000
_cell.length_c   1.000
_cell.angle_alpha   90.00
_cell.angle_beta   90.00
_cell.angle_gamma   90.00
#
_symmetry.space_group_name_H-M   'P 1'
#
loop_
_entity.id
_entity.type
_entity.pdbx_description
1 polymer ?
#
loop_
_entity_poly.entity_id
_entity_poly.type
_entity_poly.pdbx_seq_one_letter_code
_entity_poly.pdbx_strand_id
1 'polypeptide(L)'
;MDTDISHVSGNASDEIKRAIADPTKKLFCIDGDPAKGTGYSHSVAKQMVFTEVSILRNPEDPRAKEVGRVVCELVVNDDMINRDLEGVQPI
;
A
#
# COMPACT_ATOMS: atom_id res chain seq x y z
N MET A 1 0.05 14.28 15.14
CA MET A 1 1.40 13.72 15.06
C MET A 1 1.74 13.55 13.58
N ASP A 2 2.88 14.06 13.17
CA ASP A 2 3.39 13.95 11.80
C ASP A 2 3.74 12.47 11.51
N THR A 3 3.37 11.93 10.35
CA THR A 3 3.70 10.55 9.96
C THR A 3 5.19 10.47 9.64
N ASP A 4 5.93 9.57 10.30
CA ASP A 4 7.34 9.33 9.97
C ASP A 4 7.45 8.73 8.57
N ILE A 5 8.22 9.39 7.70
CA ILE A 5 8.47 9.00 6.30
C ILE A 5 9.96 8.76 6.02
N SER A 6 10.80 8.72 7.06
CA SER A 6 12.26 8.54 6.90
C SER A 6 12.64 7.24 6.18
N HIS A 7 11.76 6.24 6.25
CA HIS A 7 11.88 4.95 5.56
C HIS A 7 11.27 4.93 4.15
N VAL A 8 10.56 5.99 3.74
CA VAL A 8 9.82 6.06 2.47
C VAL A 8 10.67 6.71 1.38
N SER A 9 11.19 5.88 0.49
CA SER A 9 11.97 6.32 -0.67
C SER A 9 11.09 6.92 -1.78
N GLY A 10 11.71 7.32 -2.89
CA GLY A 10 11.03 7.85 -4.08
C GLY A 10 11.04 9.39 -4.17
N ASN A 11 10.63 9.89 -5.34
CA ASN A 11 10.76 11.29 -5.75
C ASN A 11 9.50 12.14 -5.49
N ALA A 12 8.43 11.56 -4.92
CA ALA A 12 7.27 12.34 -4.50
C ALA A 12 7.64 13.31 -3.36
N SER A 13 6.90 14.42 -3.24
CA SER A 13 7.12 15.37 -2.15
C SER A 13 6.85 14.72 -0.79
N ASP A 14 7.51 15.23 0.25
CA ASP A 14 7.30 14.76 1.62
C ASP A 14 5.84 14.89 2.08
N GLU A 15 5.11 15.89 1.58
CA GLU A 15 3.68 16.05 1.83
C GLU A 15 2.88 14.85 1.28
N ILE A 16 3.15 14.46 0.02
CA ILE A 16 2.51 13.30 -0.62
C ILE A 16 2.91 12.03 0.11
N LYS A 17 4.19 11.86 0.46
CA LYS A 17 4.66 10.72 1.26
C LYS A 17 3.90 10.63 2.58
N ARG A 18 3.77 11.73 3.34
CA ARG A 18 3.02 11.74 4.61
C ARG A 18 1.54 11.42 4.43
N ALA A 19 0.94 11.87 3.34
CA ALA A 19 -0.47 11.62 3.04
C ALA A 19 -0.76 10.15 2.72
N ILE A 20 0.24 9.40 2.23
CA ILE A 20 0.04 8.04 1.70
C ILE A 20 0.73 6.97 2.56
N ALA A 21 1.81 7.30 3.26
CA ALA A 21 2.65 6.36 4.03
C ALA A 21 1.93 5.65 5.18
N ASP A 22 0.77 6.15 5.61
CA ASP A 22 -0.08 5.47 6.59
C ASP A 22 -1.39 4.99 5.92
N PRO A 23 -1.39 3.76 5.36
CA PRO A 23 -2.56 3.18 4.70
C PRO A 23 -3.78 3.08 5.64
N THR A 24 -3.55 2.89 6.93
CA THR A 24 -4.63 2.75 7.92
C THR A 24 -5.34 4.07 8.20
N LYS A 25 -4.65 5.20 8.14
CA LYS A 25 -5.29 6.51 8.37
C LYS A 25 -6.06 7.04 7.16
N LYS A 26 -5.69 6.67 5.94
CA LYS A 26 -6.13 7.38 4.73
C LYS A 26 -6.78 6.52 3.65
N LEU A 27 -6.46 5.23 3.57
CA LEU A 27 -6.91 4.37 2.46
C LEU A 27 -7.84 3.23 2.90
N PHE A 28 -7.64 2.66 4.10
CA PHE A 28 -8.32 1.42 4.49
C PHE A 28 -9.16 1.51 5.78
N CYS A 29 -9.38 2.71 6.33
CA CYS A 29 -10.38 2.92 7.39
C CYS A 29 -11.56 3.72 6.86
N ILE A 30 -12.77 3.17 7.05
CA ILE A 30 -14.03 3.75 6.56
C ILE A 30 -14.28 5.16 7.14
N ASP A 31 -13.67 5.51 8.28
CA ASP A 31 -13.82 6.82 8.94
C ASP A 31 -12.48 7.54 9.26
N GLY A 32 -11.37 7.09 8.66
CA GLY A 32 -10.03 7.68 8.90
C GLY A 32 -9.47 7.45 10.32
N ASP A 33 -10.15 6.63 11.14
CA ASP A 33 -9.72 6.24 12.47
C ASP A 33 -9.12 4.82 12.45
N PRO A 34 -7.78 4.68 12.53
CA PRO A 34 -7.08 3.39 12.49
C PRO A 34 -7.39 2.47 13.69
N ALA A 35 -7.99 3.02 14.76
CA ALA A 35 -8.47 2.22 15.89
C ALA A 35 -9.89 1.66 15.65
N LYS A 36 -10.68 2.28 14.77
CA LYS A 36 -12.09 1.91 14.53
C LYS A 36 -12.32 1.07 13.28
N GLY A 37 -11.34 0.90 12.41
CA GLY A 37 -11.50 -0.03 11.29
C GLY A 37 -11.88 -1.43 11.80
N THR A 38 -12.85 -2.07 11.15
CA THR A 38 -13.29 -3.43 11.47
C THR A 38 -13.12 -4.34 10.25
N GLY A 39 -13.00 -5.64 10.49
CA GLY A 39 -12.91 -6.64 9.43
C GLY A 39 -11.49 -6.96 8.96
N TYR A 40 -11.43 -7.96 8.07
CA TYR A 40 -10.21 -8.60 7.62
C TYR A 40 -9.30 -7.69 6.77
N SER A 41 -9.87 -6.89 5.89
CA SER A 41 -9.12 -5.90 5.09
C SER A 41 -8.39 -4.90 5.97
N HIS A 42 -8.99 -4.50 7.09
CA HIS A 42 -8.35 -3.60 8.06
C HIS A 42 -7.20 -4.28 8.82
N SER A 43 -7.35 -5.54 9.22
CA SER A 43 -6.25 -6.29 9.85
C SER A 43 -5.07 -6.50 8.89
N VAL A 44 -5.34 -6.67 7.59
CA VAL A 44 -4.29 -6.74 6.56
C VAL A 44 -3.64 -5.37 6.35
N ALA A 45 -4.42 -4.29 6.24
CA ALA A 45 -3.89 -2.94 6.04
C ALA A 45 -2.95 -2.48 7.17
N LYS A 46 -3.20 -2.89 8.42
CA LYS A 46 -2.33 -2.64 9.57
C LYS A 46 -0.93 -3.26 9.45
N GLN A 47 -0.79 -4.28 8.60
CA GLN A 47 0.46 -4.99 8.39
C GLN A 47 1.23 -4.47 7.17
N MET A 48 0.63 -3.56 6.39
CA MET A 48 1.27 -2.98 5.22
C MET A 48 2.25 -1.88 5.63
N VAL A 49 3.47 -1.95 5.11
CA VAL A 49 4.50 -0.92 5.28
C VAL A 49 4.82 -0.35 3.91
N PHE A 50 4.59 0.94 3.69
CA PHE A 50 4.90 1.58 2.42
C PHE A 50 6.38 1.97 2.39
N THR A 51 7.12 1.53 1.38
CA THR A 51 8.59 1.70 1.30
C THR A 51 9.02 2.63 0.18
N GLU A 52 8.12 2.93 -0.77
CA GLU A 52 8.37 3.89 -1.84
C GLU A 52 7.10 4.62 -2.26
N VAL A 53 7.23 5.94 -2.50
CA VAL A 53 6.24 6.75 -3.20
C VAL A 53 6.94 7.60 -4.26
N SER A 54 6.63 7.32 -5.52
CA SER A 54 7.27 7.93 -6.68
C SER A 54 6.25 8.45 -7.68
N ILE A 55 6.63 9.48 -8.42
CA ILE A 55 5.95 10.00 -9.58
C ILE A 55 6.80 9.61 -10.79
N LEU A 56 6.24 8.76 -11.65
CA LEU A 56 6.90 8.26 -12.83
C LEU A 56 6.28 8.88 -14.08
N ARG A 57 7.05 8.98 -15.16
CA ARG A 57 6.42 9.17 -16.47
C ARG A 57 5.62 7.93 -16.81
N ASN A 58 4.39 8.12 -17.30
CA ASN A 58 3.53 6.99 -17.66
C ASN A 58 4.22 6.17 -18.77
N PRO A 59 4.60 4.90 -18.52
CA PRO A 59 5.24 4.08 -19.52
C PRO A 59 4.24 3.46 -20.51
N GLU A 60 2.95 3.44 -20.17
CA GLU A 60 1.89 2.76 -20.94
C GLU A 60 1.13 3.70 -21.89
N ASP A 61 1.03 5.00 -21.55
CA ASP A 61 0.47 6.02 -22.44
C ASP A 61 1.33 7.29 -22.45
N PRO A 62 2.08 7.56 -23.55
CA PRO A 62 2.89 8.77 -23.69
C PRO A 62 2.08 10.08 -23.66
N ARG A 63 0.75 10.01 -23.86
CA ARG A 63 -0.16 11.17 -23.79
C ARG A 63 -0.69 11.41 -22.39
N ALA A 64 -0.64 10.40 -21.53
CA ALA A 64 -1.04 10.52 -20.15
C ALA A 64 0.03 11.27 -19.35
N LYS A 65 -0.43 12.05 -18.37
CA LYS A 65 0.44 12.69 -17.38
C LYS A 65 1.13 11.62 -16.53
N GLU A 66 2.06 12.07 -15.70
CA GLU A 66 2.78 11.27 -14.72
C GLU A 66 1.86 10.31 -13.94
N VAL A 67 2.37 9.14 -13.58
CA VAL A 67 1.68 8.12 -12.77
C VAL A 67 2.31 8.01 -11.40
N GLY A 68 1.48 7.82 -10.38
CA GLY A 68 1.94 7.50 -9.04
C GLY A 68 2.34 6.02 -8.95
N ARG A 69 3.53 5.73 -8.45
CA ARG A 69 3.96 4.40 -8.03
C ARG A 69 4.07 4.37 -6.51
N VAL A 70 3.39 3.40 -5.90
CA VAL A 70 3.49 3.11 -4.47
C VAL A 70 3.97 1.67 -4.32
N VAL A 71 4.99 1.47 -3.49
CA VAL A 71 5.50 0.12 -3.14
C VAL A 71 5.19 -0.13 -1.67
N CYS A 72 4.63 -1.30 -1.38
CA CYS A 72 4.37 -1.75 -0.03
C CYS A 72 4.92 -3.14 0.21
N GLU A 73 5.41 -3.36 1.42
CA GLU A 73 5.76 -4.66 1.96
C GLU A 73 4.64 -5.14 2.89
N LEU A 74 4.37 -6.44 2.86
CA LEU A 74 3.34 -7.08 3.65
C LEU A 74 3.78 -8.50 4.00
N VAL A 75 3.74 -8.84 5.28
CA VAL A 75 3.92 -10.22 5.71
C VAL A 75 2.64 -10.99 5.42
N VAL A 76 2.73 -12.03 4.60
CA VAL A 76 1.59 -12.89 4.26
C VAL A 76 1.49 -14.00 5.30
N ASN A 77 0.37 -14.02 6.01
CA ASN A 77 0.06 -15.08 6.96
C ASN A 77 -0.74 -16.20 6.28
N ASP A 78 -0.81 -17.35 6.95
CA ASP A 78 -1.43 -18.56 6.43
C ASP A 78 -2.91 -18.39 6.01
N ASP A 79 -3.65 -17.56 6.76
CA ASP A 79 -5.04 -17.22 6.53
C ASP A 79 -5.25 -16.27 5.33
N MET A 80 -4.19 -15.67 4.81
CA MET A 80 -4.20 -14.82 3.60
C MET A 80 -3.96 -15.61 2.32
N ILE A 81 -3.57 -16.88 2.43
CA ILE A 81 -3.31 -17.75 1.29
C ILE A 81 -4.63 -18.38 0.86
N ASN A 82 -5.05 -18.11 -0.38
CA ASN A 82 -6.12 -18.88 -0.99
C ASN A 82 -5.60 -20.28 -1.34
N ARG A 83 -5.94 -21.28 -0.51
CA ARG A 83 -5.48 -22.66 -0.66
C ARG A 83 -6.24 -23.46 -1.73
N ASP A 84 -7.28 -22.89 -2.34
CA ASP A 84 -8.10 -23.56 -3.37
C ASP A 84 -7.42 -23.66 -4.76
N LEU A 85 -6.11 -23.43 -4.86
CA LEU A 85 -5.31 -23.70 -6.06
C LEU A 85 -4.62 -25.08 -6.04
N GLU A 86 -5.06 -25.99 -5.17
CA GLU A 86 -4.72 -27.43 -5.21
C GLU A 86 -5.29 -28.09 -6.48
N GLY A 87 -4.66 -27.79 -7.63
CA GLY A 87 -5.07 -28.31 -8.94
C GLY A 87 -4.09 -28.06 -10.08
N VAL A 88 -3.03 -27.28 -9.90
CA VAL A 88 -1.99 -27.10 -10.93
C VAL A 88 -0.76 -27.93 -10.55
N GLN A 89 -0.66 -29.11 -11.17
CA GLN A 89 0.56 -29.93 -11.13
C GLN A 89 1.72 -29.14 -11.75
N PRO A 90 2.93 -29.16 -11.16
CA PRO A 90 4.11 -28.52 -11.75
C PRO A 90 4.51 -29.23 -13.06
N ILE A 91 4.86 -28.43 -14.06
CA ILE A 91 5.47 -28.85 -15.34
C ILE A 91 6.90 -29.35 -15.13
#